data_AF-A0A7K4AC90-F1
#
_entry.id   AF-A0A7K4AC90-F1
#
_cell.length_a   1.000
_cell.length_b   1.000
_cell.length_c   1.000
_cell.angle_alpha   90.00
_cell.angle_beta   90.00
_cell.angle_gamma   90.00
#
_symmetry.space_group_name_H-M   'P 1'
#
loop_
_entity.id
_entity.type
_entity.pdbx_description
1 polymer ?
#
loop_
_entity_poly.entity_id
_entity_poly.type
_entity_poly.pdbx_seq_one_letter_code
_entity_poly.pdbx_strand_id
1 'polypeptide(L)'
;MIPKIPLGEWVELLVDWIAINLGFLLDGISSILEWILDLVSTILGVVPSLALILILAVLAYFLSKKVLLSVGVALGLFLIDNMGLWDLAMETLSLVLVAAGVAVIIGIPLGIAAS
;
A
#
# COMPACT_ATOMS: atom_id res chain seq x y z
N MET A 1 -40.01 -22.06 -15.87
CA MET A 1 -38.68 -21.70 -15.32
C MET A 1 -38.18 -20.52 -16.11
N ILE A 2 -38.00 -19.35 -15.49
CA ILE A 2 -37.54 -18.15 -16.18
C ILE A 2 -36.08 -18.39 -16.60
N PRO A 3 -35.72 -18.25 -17.90
CA PRO A 3 -34.33 -18.41 -18.33
C PRO A 3 -33.45 -17.42 -17.56
N LYS A 4 -32.35 -17.92 -16.97
CA LYS A 4 -31.40 -17.08 -16.24
C LYS A 4 -30.85 -16.05 -17.23
N ILE A 5 -31.00 -14.77 -16.91
CA ILE A 5 -30.36 -13.69 -17.67
C ILE A 5 -28.86 -14.00 -17.69
N PRO A 6 -28.21 -14.14 -18.86
CA PRO A 6 -26.81 -14.52 -18.97
C PRO A 6 -25.89 -13.33 -18.66
N LEU A 7 -26.05 -12.72 -17.48
CA LEU A 7 -25.21 -11.62 -17.00
C LEU A 7 -23.73 -12.05 -16.92
N GLY A 8 -23.47 -13.33 -16.64
CA GLY A 8 -22.12 -13.90 -16.65
C GLY A 8 -21.44 -13.73 -18.01
N GLU A 9 -22.07 -14.20 -19.09
CA GLU A 9 -21.52 -14.11 -20.46
C GLU A 9 -21.32 -12.65 -20.90
N TRP A 10 -22.22 -11.75 -20.50
CA TRP A 10 -22.12 -10.32 -20.88
C TRP A 10 -20.97 -9.62 -20.14
N VAL A 11 -20.76 -9.93 -18.87
CA VAL A 11 -19.63 -9.39 -18.09
C VAL A 11 -18.31 -9.99 -18.56
N GLU A 12 -18.28 -11.29 -18.87
CA GLU A 12 -17.11 -11.99 -19.40
C GLU A 12 -16.67 -11.38 -20.74
N LEU A 13 -17.60 -11.19 -21.69
CA LEU A 13 -17.33 -10.47 -22.95
C LEU A 13 -16.78 -9.06 -22.75
N LEU A 14 -17.28 -8.33 -21.74
CA LEU A 14 -16.79 -6.99 -21.44
C LEU A 14 -15.37 -7.01 -20.86
N VAL A 15 -15.11 -7.92 -19.91
CA VAL A 15 -13.79 -8.08 -19.29
C VAL A 15 -12.78 -8.53 -20.33
N ASP A 16 -13.12 -9.49 -21.19
CA ASP A 16 -12.26 -9.95 -22.27
C ASP A 16 -11.96 -8.83 -23.28
N TRP A 17 -12.95 -8.02 -23.63
CA TRP A 17 -12.74 -6.87 -24.50
C TRP A 17 -11.79 -5.84 -23.88
N ILE A 18 -11.95 -5.57 -22.57
CA ILE A 18 -11.04 -4.70 -21.81
C ILE A 18 -9.64 -5.32 -21.76
N ALA A 19 -9.51 -6.62 -21.46
CA ALA A 19 -8.22 -7.29 -21.38
C ALA A 19 -7.48 -7.30 -22.72
N ILE A 20 -8.18 -7.47 -23.84
CA ILE A 20 -7.57 -7.48 -25.18
C ILE A 20 -7.17 -6.06 -25.61
N ASN A 21 -8.04 -5.06 -25.40
CA ASN A 21 -7.82 -3.70 -25.91
C ASN A 21 -7.00 -2.81 -24.95
N LEU A 22 -7.13 -3.04 -23.65
CA LEU A 22 -6.48 -2.29 -22.58
C LEU A 22 -5.46 -3.14 -21.81
N GLY A 23 -5.19 -4.38 -22.20
CA GLY A 23 -4.22 -5.26 -21.53
C GLY A 23 -2.86 -4.60 -21.34
N PHE A 24 -2.31 -3.97 -22.39
CA PHE A 24 -1.06 -3.21 -22.29
C PHE A 24 -1.11 -2.09 -21.21
N LEU A 25 -2.25 -1.39 -21.09
CA LEU A 25 -2.42 -0.35 -20.08
C LEU A 25 -2.57 -0.95 -18.68
N LEU A 26 -3.32 -2.04 -18.55
CA LEU A 26 -3.54 -2.75 -17.29
C LEU A 26 -2.22 -3.35 -16.77
N ASP A 27 -1.48 -4.04 -17.63
CA ASP A 27 -0.18 -4.62 -17.33
C ASP A 27 0.85 -3.54 -17.00
N GLY A 28 0.81 -2.40 -17.71
CA GLY A 28 1.65 -1.25 -17.42
C GLY A 28 1.40 -0.67 -16.04
N ILE A 29 0.13 -0.49 -15.65
CA ILE A 29 -0.24 -0.02 -14.31
C ILE A 29 0.19 -1.03 -13.25
N SER A 30 -0.11 -2.32 -13.44
CA SER A 30 0.27 -3.39 -12.50
C SER A 30 1.79 -3.41 -12.30
N SER A 31 2.56 -3.38 -13.39
CA SER A 31 4.03 -3.38 -13.33
C SER A 31 4.60 -2.18 -12.59
N ILE A 32 4.02 -0.98 -12.80
CA ILE A 32 4.44 0.23 -12.08
C ILE A 32 4.11 0.12 -10.59
N LEU A 33 2.91 -0.36 -10.25
CA LEU A 33 2.50 -0.53 -8.85
C LEU A 33 3.36 -1.57 -8.15
N GLU A 34 3.59 -2.73 -8.77
CA GLU A 34 4.50 -3.77 -8.27
C GLU A 34 5.90 -3.22 -8.05
N TRP A 35 6.45 -2.49 -9.04
CA TRP A 35 7.77 -1.90 -8.92
C TRP A 35 7.88 -0.90 -7.76
N ILE A 36 6.87 -0.05 -7.56
CA ILE A 36 6.86 0.91 -6.43
C ILE A 36 6.70 0.17 -5.10
N LEU A 37 5.82 -0.84 -5.04
CA LEU A 37 5.62 -1.65 -3.83
C LEU A 37 6.89 -2.38 -3.43
N ASP A 38 7.56 -3.03 -4.38
CA ASP A 38 8.82 -3.72 -4.18
C ASP A 38 9.92 -2.75 -3.75
N LEU A 39 9.98 -1.57 -4.36
CA LEU A 39 10.95 -0.54 -4.01
C LEU A 39 10.75 -0.06 -2.57
N VAL A 40 9.52 0.25 -2.18
CA VAL A 40 9.20 0.69 -0.80
C VAL A 40 9.47 -0.43 0.20
N SER A 41 9.04 -1.65 -0.10
CA SER A 41 9.27 -2.83 0.74
C SER A 41 10.76 -3.12 0.92
N THR A 42 11.54 -3.04 -0.17
CA THR A 42 12.99 -3.21 -0.13
C THR A 42 13.67 -2.13 0.70
N ILE A 43 13.31 -0.86 0.53
CA ILE A 43 13.88 0.24 1.32
C ILE A 43 13.59 0.05 2.82
N LEU A 44 12.36 -0.34 3.16
CA LEU A 44 11.97 -0.59 4.54
C LEU A 44 12.64 -1.85 5.12
N GLY A 45 12.81 -2.91 4.32
CA GLY A 45 13.39 -4.19 4.73
C GLY A 45 14.92 -4.22 4.78
N VAL A 46 15.62 -3.35 4.02
CA VAL A 46 17.09 -3.27 4.04
C VAL A 46 17.61 -2.71 5.37
N VAL A 47 16.83 -1.90 6.06
CA VAL A 47 17.22 -1.33 7.36
C VAL A 47 17.00 -2.38 8.46
N PRO A 48 18.00 -2.69 9.30
CA PRO A 48 17.82 -3.60 10.43
C PRO A 48 16.64 -3.18 11.30
N SER A 49 15.82 -4.15 11.74
CA SER A 49 14.57 -3.87 12.45
C SER A 49 14.75 -2.93 13.64
N LEU A 50 15.77 -3.16 14.45
CA LEU A 50 16.15 -2.32 15.58
C LEU A 50 16.46 -0.86 15.19
N ALA A 51 17.12 -0.64 14.06
CA ALA A 51 17.47 0.70 13.59
C ALA A 51 16.21 1.45 13.11
N LEU A 52 15.31 0.76 12.40
CA LEU A 52 14.06 1.33 11.91
C LEU A 52 13.13 1.69 13.08
N ILE A 53 13.03 0.83 14.10
CA ILE A 53 12.28 1.10 15.34
C ILE A 53 12.78 2.40 16.00
N LEU A 54 14.10 2.55 16.14
CA LEU A 54 14.69 3.76 16.73
C LEU A 54 14.38 5.01 15.90
N ILE A 55 14.51 4.93 14.57
CA ILE A 55 14.19 6.05 13.68
C ILE A 55 12.73 6.46 13.82
N LEU A 56 11.80 5.49 13.76
CA LEU A 56 10.36 5.76 13.90
C LEU A 56 10.00 6.28 15.29
N ALA A 57 10.62 5.77 16.35
CA ALA A 57 10.42 6.26 17.70
C ALA A 57 10.88 7.72 17.86
N VAL A 58 12.04 8.07 17.30
CA VAL A 58 12.56 9.45 17.29
C VAL A 58 11.66 10.36 16.47
N LEU A 59 11.21 9.93 15.29
CA LEU A 59 10.24 10.67 14.48
C LEU A 59 8.93 10.91 15.24
N ALA A 60 8.38 9.87 15.88
CA ALA A 60 7.17 9.98 16.69
C ALA A 60 7.35 10.98 17.84
N TYR A 61 8.53 11.01 18.46
CA TYR A 61 8.87 12.00 19.49
C TYR A 61 8.93 13.41 18.91
N PHE A 62 9.57 13.63 17.77
CA PHE A 62 9.70 14.96 17.16
C PHE A 62 8.34 15.53 16.72
N LEU A 63 7.48 14.69 16.13
CA LEU A 63 6.15 15.13 15.67
C LEU A 63 5.19 15.35 16.83
N SER A 64 5.20 14.47 17.84
CA SER A 64 4.23 14.53 18.94
C SER A 64 4.69 15.37 20.13
N LYS A 65 6.02 15.57 20.29
CA LYS A 65 6.70 16.10 21.50
C LYS A 65 6.34 15.39 22.81
N LYS A 66 5.71 14.22 22.73
CA LYS A 66 5.23 13.42 23.87
C LYS A 66 6.04 12.15 23.99
N VAL A 67 6.78 12.03 25.10
CA VAL A 67 7.62 10.86 25.39
C VAL A 67 6.79 9.57 25.44
N LEU A 68 5.58 9.64 26.02
CA LEU A 68 4.71 8.47 26.16
C LEU A 68 4.33 7.83 24.81
N LEU A 69 4.05 8.64 23.78
CA LEU A 69 3.72 8.16 22.45
C LEU A 69 4.93 7.53 21.74
N SER A 70 6.11 8.15 21.87
CA SER A 70 7.35 7.61 21.30
C SER A 70 7.71 6.25 21.89
N VAL A 71 7.63 6.12 23.22
CA VAL A 71 7.85 4.84 23.91
C VAL A 71 6.80 3.81 23.52
N GLY A 72 5.52 4.21 23.38
CA GLY A 72 4.46 3.33 22.90
C GLY A 72 4.70 2.79 21.49
N VAL A 73 5.16 3.64 20.57
CA VAL A 73 5.54 3.23 19.20
C VAL A 73 6.74 2.29 19.23
N ALA A 74 7.78 2.62 19.99
CA ALA A 74 8.97 1.78 20.10
C ALA A 74 8.62 0.38 20.65
N LEU A 75 7.83 0.32 21.73
CA LEU A 75 7.41 -0.94 22.33
C LEU A 75 6.48 -1.74 21.41
N GLY A 76 5.55 -1.07 20.71
CA GLY A 76 4.65 -1.75 19.78
C GLY A 76 5.40 -2.37 18.60
N LEU A 77 6.32 -1.62 17.99
CA LEU A 77 7.13 -2.15 16.89
C LEU A 77 8.11 -3.22 17.36
N PHE A 78 8.70 -3.07 18.55
CA PHE A 78 9.55 -4.09 19.15
C PHE A 78 8.77 -5.38 19.46
N LEU A 79 7.50 -5.27 19.87
CA LEU A 79 6.63 -6.42 20.07
C LEU A 79 6.35 -7.16 18.75
N ILE A 80 6.10 -6.43 17.65
CA ILE A 80 5.91 -7.00 16.32
C ILE A 80 7.17 -7.75 15.85
N ASP A 81 8.35 -7.14 16.05
CA ASP A 81 9.65 -7.76 15.76
C ASP A 81 9.85 -9.04 16.57
N ASN A 82 9.58 -9.00 17.87
CA ASN A 82 9.69 -10.16 18.76
C ASN A 82 8.70 -11.31 18.42
N MET A 83 7.58 -11.00 17.76
CA MET A 83 6.64 -12.01 17.23
C MET A 83 7.09 -12.61 15.89
N GLY A 84 8.19 -12.14 15.30
CA GLY A 84 8.64 -12.56 13.98
C GLY A 84 7.74 -12.09 12.84
N LEU A 85 6.92 -11.06 13.08
CA LEU A 85 5.98 -10.50 12.09
C LEU A 85 6.54 -9.25 11.40
N TRP A 86 7.85 -9.02 11.51
CA TRP A 86 8.51 -7.83 10.97
C TRP A 86 8.33 -7.68 9.46
N ASP A 87 8.61 -8.74 8.71
CA ASP A 87 8.54 -8.71 7.24
C ASP A 87 7.11 -8.44 6.76
N LEU A 88 6.12 -9.12 7.37
CA LEU A 88 4.70 -8.88 7.09
C LEU A 88 4.26 -7.45 7.44
N ALA A 89 4.80 -6.89 8.54
CA ALA A 89 4.53 -5.52 8.92
C ALA A 89 5.10 -4.52 7.90
N MET A 90 6.32 -4.77 7.37
CA MET A 90 6.89 -3.92 6.33
C MET A 90 6.12 -4.02 5.01
N GLU A 91 5.63 -5.20 4.64
CA GLU A 91 4.77 -5.38 3.46
C GLU A 91 3.47 -4.57 3.58
N THR A 92 2.78 -4.67 4.72
CA THR A 92 1.55 -3.90 4.95
C THR A 92 1.79 -2.39 4.99
N LEU A 93 2.89 -1.94 5.61
CA LEU A 93 3.28 -0.52 5.59
C LEU A 93 3.58 -0.03 4.17
N SER A 94 4.25 -0.86 3.36
CA SER A 94 4.53 -0.54 1.96
C SER A 94 3.25 -0.37 1.17
N LEU A 95 2.31 -1.31 1.29
CA LEU A 95 1.00 -1.23 0.66
C LEU A 95 0.25 0.05 1.06
N VAL A 96 0.23 0.40 2.34
CA VAL A 96 -0.45 1.60 2.84
C VAL A 96 0.22 2.88 2.32
N LEU A 97 1.56 2.95 2.31
CA LEU A 97 2.29 4.12 1.82
C LEU A 97 2.08 4.33 0.33
N VAL A 98 2.14 3.27 -0.47
CA VAL A 98 1.90 3.34 -1.93
C VAL A 98 0.45 3.70 -2.21
N ALA A 99 -0.51 3.05 -1.55
CA ALA A 99 -1.93 3.35 -1.72
C ALA A 99 -2.25 4.81 -1.35
N ALA A 100 -1.73 5.31 -0.22
CA ALA A 100 -1.91 6.70 0.19
C ALA A 100 -1.24 7.67 -0.79
N GLY A 101 -0.03 7.38 -1.25
CA GLY A 101 0.68 8.20 -2.23
C GLY A 101 -0.08 8.30 -3.55
N VAL A 102 -0.50 7.16 -4.11
CA VAL A 102 -1.30 7.10 -5.34
C VAL A 102 -2.64 7.83 -5.16
N ALA A 103 -3.32 7.62 -4.04
CA ALA A 103 -4.58 8.29 -3.73
C ALA A 103 -4.42 9.81 -3.65
N VAL A 104 -3.32 10.32 -3.08
CA VAL A 104 -3.04 11.76 -3.03
C VAL A 104 -2.70 12.30 -4.42
N ILE A 105 -1.84 11.61 -5.17
CA ILE A 105 -1.40 12.03 -6.51
C ILE A 105 -2.56 12.08 -7.50
N ILE A 106 -3.49 11.13 -7.45
CA ILE A 106 -4.65 11.07 -8.35
C ILE A 106 -5.83 11.86 -7.78
N GLY A 107 -6.06 11.77 -6.47
CA GLY A 107 -7.21 12.37 -5.80
C GLY A 107 -7.16 13.90 -5.77
N ILE A 108 -5.99 14.52 -5.57
CA ILE A 108 -5.88 15.99 -5.56
C ILE A 108 -6.24 16.58 -6.93
N PRO A 109 -5.63 16.15 -8.06
CA PRO A 109 -5.98 16.69 -9.38
C PRO A 109 -7.45 16.46 -9.77
N LEU A 110 -7.98 15.25 -9.52
CA LEU A 110 -9.40 14.97 -9.78
C LEU A 110 -10.32 15.83 -8.92
N GLY A 111 -9.96 16.08 -7.67
CA GLY A 111 -10.69 16.97 -6.78
C GLY A 111 -10.74 18.41 -7.30
N ILE A 112 -9.60 18.93 -7.80
CA ILE A 112 -9.52 20.28 -8.39
C ILE A 112 -10.29 20.37 -9.71
N ALA A 113 -10.30 19.31 -10.52
CA ALA A 113 -11.02 19.30 -11.80
C ALA A 113 -12.55 19.19 -11.65
N ALA A 114 -13.02 18.64 -10.53
CA ALA A 114 -14.44 18.49 -10.23
C ALA A 114 -15.05 19.70 -9.49
N SER A 115 -14.23 20.55 -8.90
CA SER A 115 -14.62 21.83 -8.28
C SER A 115 -14.69 22.96 -9.28
#